data_AF-A0A914QJL9-F1
#
_entry.id   AF-A0A914QJL9-F1
#
_cell.length_a   1.000
_cell.length_b   1.000
_cell.length_c   1.000
_cell.angle_alpha   90.00
_cell.angle_beta   90.00
_cell.angle_gamma   90.00
#
_symmetry.space_group_name_H-M   'P 1'
#
loop_
_entity.id
_entity.type
_entity.pdbx_description
1 polymer ?
#
loop_
_entity_poly.entity_id
_entity_poly.type
_entity_poly.pdbx_seq_one_letter_code
_entity_poly.pdbx_strand_id
1 'polypeptide(L)'
;MHENFSLKNLQGLALCLARRDDLSLKDVIDRLFGHVANLSENAPLTHNVRSSIIAACFYLLYSEGQHVEGVTDFLRELLKKLPNLRWIDDAAINKTDSKELQYLNNLCFVLIPV
;
A
#
# COMPACT_ATOMS: atom_id res chain seq x y z
N MET A 1 14.63 -11.53 -21.02
CA MET A 1 14.53 -10.53 -19.92
C MET A 1 13.76 -11.21 -18.80
N HIS A 2 14.44 -11.57 -17.71
CA HIS A 2 13.78 -12.21 -16.57
C HIS A 2 13.00 -11.15 -15.80
N GLU A 3 11.68 -11.15 -15.93
CA GLU A 3 10.81 -10.51 -14.97
C GLU A 3 11.01 -11.23 -13.63
N ASN A 4 11.72 -10.58 -12.72
CA ASN A 4 11.77 -11.01 -11.33
C ASN A 4 10.38 -10.78 -10.74
N PHE A 5 9.48 -11.76 -10.88
CA PHE A 5 8.28 -11.89 -10.07
C PHE A 5 8.70 -12.12 -8.61
N SER A 6 9.13 -11.03 -7.96
CA SER A 6 9.25 -10.98 -6.52
C SER A 6 7.84 -10.78 -6.00
N LEU A 7 7.13 -11.87 -5.74
CA LEU A 7 6.00 -11.86 -4.81
C LEU A 7 6.56 -11.54 -3.41
N LYS A 8 6.95 -10.28 -3.21
CA LYS A 8 7.02 -9.70 -1.87
C LYS A 8 5.58 -9.69 -1.39
N ASN A 9 5.16 -10.76 -0.72
CA ASN A 9 3.87 -10.82 -0.04
C ASN A 9 3.91 -9.82 1.11
N LEU A 10 3.75 -8.54 0.78
CA LEU A 10 3.88 -7.43 1.71
C LEU A 10 2.75 -7.46 2.73
N GLN A 11 1.60 -8.03 2.36
CA GLN A 11 0.47 -8.32 3.25
C GLN A 11 0.84 -9.39 4.28
N GLY A 12 1.51 -10.46 3.86
CA GLY A 12 2.07 -11.48 4.76
C GLY A 12 3.14 -10.89 5.68
N LEU A 13 4.02 -10.03 5.15
CA LEU A 13 4.97 -9.29 5.97
C LEU A 13 4.25 -8.41 7.00
N ALA A 14 3.23 -7.65 6.60
CA ALA A 14 2.45 -6.82 7.50
C ALA A 14 1.84 -7.61 8.65
N LEU A 15 1.30 -8.80 8.37
CA LEU A 15 0.78 -9.69 9.41
C LEU A 15 1.89 -10.16 10.38
N CYS A 16 3.07 -10.49 9.86
CA CYS A 16 4.22 -10.83 10.70
C CYS A 16 4.69 -9.65 11.55
N LEU A 17 4.72 -8.43 11.01
CA LEU A 17 5.10 -7.22 11.74
C LEU A 17 4.06 -6.86 12.81
N ALA A 18 2.78 -7.07 12.53
CA ALA A 18 1.68 -6.78 13.45
C ALA A 18 1.68 -7.68 14.69
N ARG A 19 2.30 -8.87 14.62
CA ARG A 19 2.42 -9.82 15.73
C ARG A 19 3.71 -9.65 16.54
N ARG A 20 4.49 -8.60 16.29
CA ARG A 20 5.79 -8.37 16.92
C ARG A 20 5.76 -7.12 17.78
N ASP A 21 5.94 -7.32 19.09
CA ASP A 21 5.94 -6.25 20.09
C ASP A 21 7.30 -5.56 20.24
N ASP A 22 8.33 -6.10 19.59
CA ASP A 22 9.72 -5.65 19.71
C ASP A 22 10.16 -4.66 18.61
N LEU A 23 9.24 -4.30 17.72
CA LEU A 23 9.52 -3.43 16.58
C LEU A 23 9.27 -1.97 16.91
N SER A 24 10.17 -1.09 16.46
CA SER A 24 9.89 0.34 16.48
C SER A 24 8.97 0.75 15.33
N LEU A 25 8.26 1.88 15.48
CA LEU A 25 7.49 2.50 14.40
C LEU A 25 8.34 2.66 13.13
N LYS A 26 9.61 3.07 13.27
CA LYS A 26 10.51 3.26 12.14
C LYS A 26 10.74 1.95 11.37
N ASP A 27 10.95 0.84 12.08
CA ASP A 27 11.13 -0.47 11.46
C ASP A 27 9.89 -0.90 10.67
N VAL A 28 8.70 -0.63 11.21
CA VAL A 28 7.43 -0.91 10.54
C VAL A 28 7.29 -0.05 9.28
N ILE A 29 7.55 1.25 9.38
CA ILE A 29 7.44 2.18 8.26
C ILE A 29 8.44 1.84 7.16
N ASP A 30 9.71 1.62 7.48
CA ASP A 30 10.74 1.31 6.51
C ASP A 30 10.43 0.00 5.77
N ARG A 31 9.84 -0.99 6.45
CA ARG A 31 9.47 -2.28 5.83
C ARG A 31 8.20 -2.22 4.99
N LEU A 32 7.19 -1.44 5.39
CA LEU A 32 5.92 -1.35 4.67
C LEU A 32 5.94 -0.29 3.57
N PHE A 33 6.65 0.81 3.80
CA PHE A 33 6.63 2.00 2.95
C PHE A 33 8.01 2.43 2.44
N GLY A 34 9.11 1.75 2.79
CA GLY A 34 10.46 2.19 2.40
C GLY A 34 10.65 2.37 0.89
N HIS A 35 9.93 1.60 0.06
CA HIS A 35 9.96 1.74 -1.40
C HIS A 35 8.99 2.79 -1.97
N VAL A 36 8.18 3.44 -1.13
CA VAL A 36 7.22 4.50 -1.53
C VAL A 36 7.38 5.82 -0.77
N ALA A 37 8.26 5.88 0.23
CA ALA A 37 8.44 7.07 1.08
C ALA A 37 8.76 8.35 0.28
N ASN A 38 9.49 8.22 -0.82
CA ASN A 38 9.95 9.34 -1.66
C ASN A 38 9.20 9.44 -3.00
N LEU A 39 7.93 8.99 -3.06
CA LEU A 39 7.12 9.15 -4.27
C LEU A 39 6.98 10.63 -4.63
N SER A 40 7.44 10.97 -5.83
CA SER A 40 7.25 12.27 -6.46
C SER A 40 5.81 12.44 -6.93
N GLU A 41 5.40 13.68 -7.14
CA GLU A 41 4.19 13.98 -7.91
C GLU A 41 4.33 13.37 -9.32
N ASN A 42 3.23 12.82 -9.87
CA ASN A 42 3.20 12.09 -11.14
C ASN A 42 3.98 10.76 -11.18
N ALA A 43 4.48 10.27 -10.05
CA ALA A 43 5.05 8.93 -9.99
C ALA A 43 4.01 7.87 -10.39
N PRO A 44 4.45 6.73 -10.94
CA PRO A 44 3.52 5.67 -11.31
C PRO A 44 2.89 4.99 -10.09
N LEU A 45 1.58 4.81 -10.11
CA LEU A 45 0.84 3.95 -9.19
C LEU A 45 1.14 2.49 -9.55
N THR A 46 2.32 2.01 -9.19
CA THR A 46 2.77 0.64 -9.47
C THR A 46 2.10 -0.37 -8.52
N HIS A 47 2.20 -1.66 -8.85
CA HIS A 47 1.88 -2.76 -7.94
C HIS A 47 2.46 -2.58 -6.52
N ASN A 48 3.68 -2.05 -6.40
CA ASN A 48 4.34 -1.86 -5.10
C ASN A 48 3.66 -0.77 -4.25
N VAL A 49 3.19 0.29 -4.89
CA VAL A 49 2.44 1.37 -4.20
C VAL A 49 1.09 0.83 -3.72
N ARG A 50 0.35 0.14 -4.60
CA ARG A 50 -0.92 -0.50 -4.25
C ARG A 50 -0.74 -1.52 -3.12
N SER A 51 0.31 -2.34 -3.21
CA SER A 51 0.64 -3.35 -2.19
C SER A 51 0.99 -2.73 -0.84
N SER A 52 1.72 -1.60 -0.80
CA SER A 52 2.00 -0.89 0.46
C SER A 52 0.76 -0.38 1.15
N ILE A 53 -0.17 0.20 0.38
CA ILE A 53 -1.45 0.69 0.91
C ILE A 53 -2.22 -0.48 1.54
N ILE A 54 -2.34 -1.60 0.83
CA ILE A 54 -3.05 -2.79 1.33
C ILE A 54 -2.33 -3.39 2.54
N ALA A 55 -1.01 -3.52 2.49
CA ALA A 55 -0.22 -4.06 3.60
C ALA A 55 -0.34 -3.20 4.86
N ALA A 56 -0.39 -1.87 4.74
CA ALA A 56 -0.66 -0.98 5.85
C ALA A 56 -2.03 -1.23 6.49
N CYS A 57 -3.07 -1.44 5.69
CA CYS A 57 -4.40 -1.80 6.20
C CYS A 57 -4.37 -3.13 6.97
N PHE A 58 -3.64 -4.14 6.47
CA PHE A 58 -3.46 -5.41 7.18
C PHE A 58 -2.73 -5.20 8.50
N TYR A 59 -1.65 -4.42 8.50
CA TYR A 59 -0.93 -4.10 9.73
C TYR A 59 -1.86 -3.46 10.76
N LEU A 60 -2.56 -2.39 10.39
CA LEU A 60 -3.48 -1.66 11.27
C LEU A 60 -4.61 -2.55 11.81
N LEU A 61 -5.11 -3.48 11.01
CA LEU A 61 -6.16 -4.42 11.42
C LEU A 61 -5.67 -5.43 12.47
N TYR A 62 -4.41 -5.87 12.37
CA TYR A 62 -3.88 -6.97 13.17
C TYR A 62 -2.88 -6.55 14.25
N SER A 63 -2.47 -5.28 14.32
CA SER A 63 -1.46 -4.80 15.26
C SER A 63 -1.99 -4.49 16.67
N GLU A 64 -3.27 -4.76 16.93
CA GLU A 64 -3.91 -4.59 18.24
C GLU A 64 -3.69 -3.17 18.84
N GLY A 65 -3.65 -2.15 17.99
CA GLY A 65 -3.46 -0.76 18.40
C GLY A 65 -2.01 -0.26 18.37
N GLN A 66 -1.04 -1.16 18.15
CA GLN A 66 0.37 -0.76 18.04
C GLN A 66 0.60 0.11 16.82
N HIS A 67 1.32 1.22 17.04
CA HIS A 67 1.77 2.15 16.01
C HIS A 67 0.66 2.76 15.13
N VAL A 68 -0.61 2.68 15.56
CA VAL A 68 -1.77 3.08 14.75
C VAL A 68 -1.65 4.51 14.25
N GLU A 69 -1.34 5.46 15.12
CA GLU A 69 -1.22 6.88 14.74
C GLU A 69 -0.14 7.07 13.67
N GLY A 70 1.08 6.57 13.92
CA GLY A 70 2.20 6.72 12.99
C GLY A 70 1.98 6.04 11.64
N VAL A 71 1.42 4.82 11.62
CA VAL A 71 1.11 4.12 10.36
C VAL A 71 -0.04 4.79 9.62
N THR A 72 -1.05 5.28 10.34
CA THR A 72 -2.19 5.99 9.74
C THR A 72 -1.75 7.32 9.12
N ASP A 73 -0.83 8.05 9.75
CA ASP A 73 -0.32 9.31 9.21
C ASP A 73 0.46 9.10 7.91
N PHE A 74 1.33 8.09 7.86
CA PHE A 74 2.02 7.71 6.62
C PHE A 74 1.04 7.30 5.51
N LEU A 75 0.03 6.49 5.86
CA LEU A 75 -0.99 6.06 4.91
C LEU A 75 -1.81 7.25 4.40
N ARG A 76 -2.16 8.20 5.27
CA ARG A 76 -2.88 9.43 4.91
C ARG A 76 -2.08 10.27 3.92
N GLU A 77 -0.80 10.50 4.17
CA GLU A 77 0.06 11.26 3.26
C GLU A 77 0.23 10.56 1.91
N LEU A 78 0.31 9.23 1.90
CA LEU A 78 0.34 8.46 0.66
C LEU A 78 -0.98 8.57 -0.12
N LEU A 79 -2.12 8.49 0.57
CA LEU A 79 -3.45 8.60 -0.04
C LEU A 79 -3.72 10.00 -0.60
N LYS A 80 -3.22 11.06 0.04
CA LYS A 80 -3.30 12.44 -0.49
C LYS A 80 -2.60 12.58 -1.84
N LYS A 81 -1.52 11.82 -2.06
CA LYS A 81 -0.78 11.83 -3.33
C LYS A 81 -1.47 10.99 -4.41
N LEU A 82 -2.34 10.04 -4.04
CA LEU A 82 -2.96 9.07 -4.93
C LEU A 82 -3.63 9.67 -6.18
N PRO A 83 -4.39 10.79 -6.10
CA PRO A 83 -4.99 11.41 -7.29
C PRO A 83 -3.97 11.92 -8.31
N ASN A 84 -2.77 12.26 -7.85
CA ASN A 84 -1.68 12.80 -8.66
C ASN A 84 -0.73 11.70 -9.18
N LEU A 85 -0.95 10.43 -8.81
CA LEU A 85 -0.14 9.33 -9.31
C LEU A 85 -0.66 8.87 -10.67
N ARG A 86 0.28 8.63 -11.59
CA ARG A 86 -0.07 8.10 -12.90
C ARG A 86 -0.45 6.65 -12.75
N TRP A 87 -1.70 6.32 -13.05
CA TRP A 87 -2.12 4.93 -13.16
C TRP A 87 -1.33 4.25 -14.27
N ILE A 88 -0.52 3.27 -13.88
CA ILE A 88 0.10 2.35 -14.82
C ILE A 88 -0.60 1.02 -14.61
N ASP A 89 -1.32 0.64 -15.65
CA ASP A 89 -1.88 -0.67 -15.78
C ASP A 89 -0.73 -1.63 -16.13
N ASP A 90 -0.18 -2.29 -15.11
CA ASP A 90 0.92 -3.25 -15.25
C ASP A 90 0.48 -4.47 -16.10
N ALA A 91 -0.83 -4.63 -16.33
CA ALA A 91 -1.41 -5.64 -17.20
C ALA A 91 -1.60 -5.17 -18.66
N ALA A 92 -1.39 -3.89 -18.99
CA ALA A 92 -1.65 -3.34 -20.33
C ALA A 92 -0.70 -3.83 -21.45
N ILE A 93 0.29 -4.69 -21.14
CA ILE A 93 0.93 -5.51 -22.19
C ILE A 93 -0.06 -6.56 -22.74
N ASN A 94 -1.12 -6.88 -22.00
CA ASN A 94 -2.18 -7.81 -22.39
C ASN A 94 -3.58 -7.24 -22.12
N LYS A 95 -4.03 -6.40 -23.05
CA LYS A 95 -5.43 -6.25 -23.53
C LYS A 95 -6.54 -5.94 -22.50
N THR A 96 -7.13 -4.75 -22.70
CA THR A 96 -8.58 -4.47 -22.61
C THR A 96 -9.33 -5.12 -21.45
N ASP A 97 -9.48 -4.42 -20.32
CA ASP A 97 -10.77 -4.44 -19.64
C ASP A 97 -10.97 -3.21 -18.75
N SER A 98 -11.99 -2.44 -19.08
CA SER A 98 -12.45 -1.23 -18.39
C SER A 98 -13.12 -1.51 -17.03
N LYS A 99 -12.62 -2.50 -16.26
CA LYS A 99 -13.25 -2.99 -15.01
C LYS A 99 -12.49 -2.60 -13.74
N GLU A 100 -11.27 -2.11 -13.85
CA GLU A 100 -10.37 -1.94 -12.68
C GLU A 100 -10.61 -0.63 -11.90
N LEU A 101 -11.21 0.38 -12.55
CA LEU A 101 -11.67 1.61 -11.88
C LEU A 101 -12.77 1.35 -10.83
N GLN A 102 -13.47 0.22 -10.91
CA GLN A 102 -14.55 -0.13 -9.98
C GLN A 102 -14.03 -0.66 -8.63
N TYR A 103 -12.89 -1.36 -8.63
CA TYR A 103 -12.34 -1.97 -7.41
C TYR A 103 -11.72 -0.94 -6.46
N LEU A 104 -11.08 0.11 -6.98
CA LEU A 104 -10.46 1.14 -6.14
C LEU A 104 -11.47 2.16 -5.61
N ASN A 105 -12.54 2.45 -6.37
CA ASN A 105 -13.69 3.16 -5.84
C ASN A 105 -14.29 2.40 -4.64
N ASN A 106 -14.50 1.08 -4.76
CA ASN A 106 -15.02 0.28 -3.66
C ASN A 106 -14.08 0.23 -2.44
N LEU A 107 -12.75 0.24 -2.63
CA LEU A 107 -11.81 0.26 -1.52
C LEU A 107 -11.81 1.62 -0.78
N CYS A 108 -11.96 2.73 -1.51
CA CYS A 108 -12.07 4.08 -0.92
C CYS A 108 -13.39 4.27 -0.16
N PHE A 109 -14.50 3.66 -0.57
CA PHE A 109 -15.78 3.76 0.14
C PHE A 109 -15.83 2.98 1.46
N VAL A 110 -14.97 1.96 1.66
CA VAL A 110 -14.93 1.20 2.93
C VAL A 110 -14.20 1.97 4.05
N LEU A 111 -13.44 3.01 3.72
CA LEU A 111 -12.58 3.75 4.66
C LEU A 111 -13.10 5.14 5.07
N ILE A 112 -14.26 5.57 4.57
CA ILE A 112 -14.92 6.82 5.01
C ILE A 112 -16.14 6.43 5.83
N PRO A 113 -16.13 6.56 7.16
CA PRO A 113 -17.35 6.43 7.94
C PRO A 113 -18.25 7.64 7.63
N VAL A 114 -19.50 7.37 7.24
CA VAL A 114 -20.61 8.35 7.27
C VAL A 114 -21.05 8.53 8.71
#